data_AF-A0A2N5K1P3-F1
#
_entry.id   AF-A0A2N5K1P3-F1
#
_cell.length_a   1.000
_cell.length_b   1.000
_cell.length_c   1.000
_cell.angle_alpha   90.00
_cell.angle_beta   90.00
_cell.angle_gamma   90.00
#
_symmetry.space_group_name_H-M   'P 1'
#
loop_
_entity.id
_entity.type
_entity.pdbx_description
1 polymer ?
#
loop_
_entity_poly.entity_id
_entity_poly.type
_entity_poly.pdbx_seq_one_letter_code
_entity_poly.pdbx_strand_id
1 'polypeptide(L)' 'MKATQRTALSTGGATGIGYATARRLARDGSAVLSIGPDVRQGQAAEAELRAEGAIGLSSFSGYAARRDQG' A
#
# COMPACT_ATOMS: atom_id res chain seq x y z
N MET A 1 -12.06 9.57 23.71
CA MET A 1 -10.75 8.91 23.51
C MET A 1 -10.38 9.07 22.03
N LYS A 2 -9.25 9.69 21.69
CA LYS A 2 -8.77 9.70 20.29
C LYS A 2 -8.32 8.28 19.96
N ALA A 3 -8.96 7.62 18.99
CA ALA A 3 -8.43 6.38 18.45
C ALA A 3 -7.04 6.68 17.88
N THR A 4 -6.00 6.01 18.38
CA THR A 4 -4.64 6.12 17.87
C THR A 4 -4.67 5.84 16.37
N GLN A 5 -4.22 6.79 15.55
CA GLN A 5 -4.10 6.59 14.11
C GLN A 5 -3.19 5.38 13.87
N ARG A 6 -3.72 4.36 13.19
CA ARG A 6 -3.00 3.09 12.98
C ARG A 6 -2.27 3.14 11.64
N THR A 7 -1.11 2.50 11.59
CA THR A 7 -0.36 2.31 10.34
C THR A 7 -0.35 0.83 10.00
N ALA A 8 -0.67 0.48 8.76
CA ALA A 8 -0.66 -0.87 8.24
C ALA A 8 0.41 -1.02 7.15
N LEU A 9 1.13 -2.14 7.18
CA LEU A 9 2.07 -2.55 6.14
C LEU A 9 1.50 -3.76 5.40
N SER A 10 1.38 -3.67 4.08
CA SER A 10 0.95 -4.76 3.21
C SER A 10 2.06 -5.17 2.25
N THR A 11 2.38 -6.45 2.24
CA THR A 11 3.15 -7.08 1.16
C THR A 11 2.16 -7.58 0.09
N GLY A 12 2.16 -6.94 -1.09
CA GLY A 12 1.18 -7.23 -2.15
C GLY A 12 -0.09 -6.37 -2.14
N GLY A 13 -0.08 -5.19 -1.52
CA GLY A 13 -1.25 -4.31 -1.43
C GLY A 13 -1.61 -3.53 -2.72
N ALA A 14 -0.92 -3.79 -3.83
CA ALA A 14 -1.16 -3.06 -5.10
C ALA A 14 -2.33 -3.63 -5.92
N THR A 15 -2.68 -4.91 -5.76
CA THR A 15 -3.74 -5.56 -6.56
C THR A 15 -4.54 -6.59 -5.74
N GLY A 16 -5.64 -7.08 -6.32
CA GLY A 16 -6.43 -8.19 -5.77
C GLY A 16 -6.92 -7.97 -4.33
N ILE A 17 -6.83 -9.03 -3.51
CA ILE A 17 -7.27 -9.01 -2.11
C ILE A 17 -6.40 -8.06 -1.25
N GLY A 18 -5.09 -7.97 -1.55
CA GLY A 18 -4.19 -7.05 -0.86
C GLY A 18 -4.63 -5.60 -1.04
N TYR A 19 -5.01 -5.21 -2.26
CA TYR A 19 -5.56 -3.89 -2.54
C TYR A 19 -6.90 -3.65 -1.86
N ALA A 20 -7.84 -4.60 -1.93
CA ALA A 20 -9.13 -4.48 -1.25
C ALA A 20 -8.96 -4.28 0.28
N THR A 21 -7.98 -4.95 0.86
CA THR A 21 -7.62 -4.82 2.29
C THR A 21 -7.02 -3.45 2.58
N ALA A 22 -6.04 -3.00 1.77
CA ALA A 22 -5.44 -1.67 1.88
C ALA A 22 -6.51 -0.56 1.80
N ARG A 23 -7.44 -0.67 0.86
CA ARG A 23 -8.57 0.25 0.70
C ARG A 23 -9.47 0.29 1.92
N ARG A 24 -9.81 -0.87 2.49
CA ARG A 24 -10.63 -0.94 3.71
C ARG A 24 -9.93 -0.27 4.89
N LEU A 25 -8.64 -0.58 5.10
CA LEU A 25 -7.84 -0.01 6.19
C LEU A 25 -7.71 1.51 6.05
N ALA A 26 -7.51 2.02 4.83
CA ALA A 26 -7.47 3.45 4.55
C ALA A 26 -8.81 4.14 4.87
N ARG A 27 -9.95 3.54 4.47
CA ARG A 27 -11.30 4.05 4.79
C ARG A 27 -11.58 4.04 6.30
N ASP A 28 -10.99 3.08 7.03
CA ASP A 28 -11.07 3.01 8.49
C ASP A 28 -10.10 4.01 9.18
N GLY A 29 -9.42 4.88 8.41
CA GLY A 29 -8.55 5.96 8.92
C GLY A 29 -7.11 5.56 9.19
N SER A 30 -6.68 4.37 8.71
CA SER A 30 -5.30 3.94 8.84
C SER A 30 -4.42 4.54 7.75
N ALA A 31 -3.16 4.85 8.06
CA ALA A 31 -2.14 5.05 7.04
C ALA A 31 -1.71 3.68 6.51
N VAL A 32 -1.50 3.53 5.19
CA VAL A 32 -1.23 2.22 4.59
C VAL A 32 0.01 2.29 3.70
N LEU A 33 1.02 1.51 4.07
CA LEU A 33 2.23 1.28 3.28
C LEU A 33 2.07 -0.02 2.48
N SER A 34 2.23 0.04 1.15
CA SER A 34 2.25 -1.16 0.30
C SER A 34 3.63 -1.41 -0.29
N ILE A 35 4.12 -2.63 -0.15
CA ILE A 35 5.40 -3.08 -0.70
C ILE A 35 5.13 -4.19 -1.73
N GLY A 36 5.76 -4.09 -2.89
CA GLY A 36 5.64 -5.06 -3.97
C GLY A 36 6.77 -4.94 -5.00
N PRO A 37 6.88 -5.92 -5.93
CA PRO A 37 7.94 -5.93 -6.94
C PRO A 37 7.70 -4.95 -8.09
N ASP A 38 6.44 -4.55 -8.37
CA ASP A 38 6.08 -3.63 -9.45
C ASP A 38 5.70 -2.25 -8.89
N VAL A 39 6.61 -1.29 -9.07
CA VAL A 39 6.44 0.10 -8.63
C VAL A 39 5.29 0.78 -9.35
N ARG A 40 5.07 0.49 -10.64
CA ARG A 40 4.02 1.16 -11.42
C ARG A 40 2.65 0.73 -10.94
N GLN A 41 2.47 -0.54 -10.64
CA GLN A 41 1.24 -1.04 -9.99
C GLN A 41 1.06 -0.41 -8.61
N GLY A 42 2.12 -0.32 -7.81
CA GLY A 42 2.07 0.35 -6.50
C GLY A 42 1.65 1.82 -6.59
N GLN A 43 2.21 2.57 -7.54
CA GLN A 43 1.89 3.98 -7.78
C GLN A 43 0.46 4.17 -8.30
N ALA A 44 -0.03 3.28 -9.17
CA ALA A 44 -1.40 3.33 -9.64
C ALA A 44 -2.40 3.09 -8.50
N ALA A 45 -2.15 2.08 -7.66
CA ALA A 45 -2.95 1.80 -6.46
C ALA A 45 -2.90 2.98 -5.46
N GLU A 46 -1.74 3.63 -5.30
CA GLU A 46 -1.58 4.85 -4.51
C GLU A 46 -2.44 6.00 -5.02
N ALA A 47 -2.42 6.27 -6.32
CA ALA A 47 -3.21 7.33 -6.92
C ALA A 47 -4.71 7.09 -6.72
N GLU A 48 -5.17 5.85 -6.92
CA GLU A 48 -6.57 5.47 -6.72
C GLU A 48 -7.01 5.66 -5.25
N LEU A 49 -6.21 5.16 -4.29
CA LEU A 49 -6.53 5.31 -2.87
C LEU A 49 -6.50 6.77 -2.40
N ARG A 50 -5.58 7.59 -2.93
CA ARG A 50 -5.56 9.03 -2.64
C ARG A 50 -6.77 9.75 -3.21
N ALA A 51 -7.23 9.39 -4.41
CA ALA A 51 -8.47 9.92 -4.97
C ALA A 51 -9.71 9.57 -4.12
N GLU A 52 -9.67 8.44 -3.41
CA GLU A 52 -10.70 8.06 -2.43
C GLU A 52 -10.54 8.73 -1.04
N GLY A 53 -9.51 9.58 -0.84
CA GLY A 53 -9.28 10.31 0.40
C GLY A 53 -8.35 9.62 1.41
N ALA A 54 -7.60 8.58 1.00
CA ALA A 54 -6.61 7.94 1.86
C ALA A 54 -5.43 8.87 2.22
N ILE A 55 -5.00 8.80 3.48
CA ILE A 55 -3.85 9.55 4.00
C ILE A 55 -2.64 8.62 4.17
N GLY A 56 -1.61 8.79 3.34
CA GLY A 56 -0.31 8.14 3.52
C GLY A 56 -0.14 6.78 2.83
N LEU A 57 -0.34 6.70 1.51
CA LEU A 57 0.30 5.67 0.69
C LEU A 57 1.67 6.15 0.23
N SER A 58 2.65 5.28 0.37
CA SER A 58 3.93 5.34 -0.34
C SER A 58 4.25 3.96 -0.90
N SER A 59 4.59 3.88 -2.18
CA SER A 59 5.16 2.68 -2.79
C SER A 59 6.68 2.70 -2.65
N PHE A 60 7.27 1.67 -2.03
CA PHE A 60 8.73 1.48 -2.02
C PHE A 60 9.14 0.27 -2.88
N SER A 61 9.97 0.54 -3.89
CA SER A 61 10.67 -0.46 -4.70
C SER A 61 11.83 -1.03 -3.88
N GLY A 62 11.80 -2.32 -3.54
CA GLY A 62 12.87 -2.86 -2.70
C GLY A 62 12.98 -4.38 -2.61
N TYR A 63 12.48 -5.15 -3.58
CA TYR A 63 12.80 -6.59 -3.68
C TYR A 63 13.16 -7.08 -5.09
N ALA A 64 13.07 -6.24 -6.12
CA ALA A 64 13.46 -6.62 -7.48
C ALA A 64 14.98 -6.91 -7.62
N ALA A 65 15.81 -6.40 -6.71
CA ALA A 65 17.26 -6.55 -6.73
C ALA A 65 17.81 -7.89 -6.17
N ARG A 66 16.97 -8.92 -5.98
CA ARG A 66 17.41 -10.22 -5.42
C ARG A 66 16.97 -11.46 -6.21
N ARG A 67 16.41 -11.30 -7.41
CA ARG A 67 15.97 -12.42 -8.27
C ARG A 67 17.00 -12.77 -9.36
N ASP A 68 18.12 -12.06 -9.44
CA ASP A 68 19.17 -12.18 -10.46
C ASP A 68 20.55 -12.60 -9.91
N GLN A 69 20.66 -13.01 -8.63
CA GLN A 69 21.88 -13.60 -8.07
C GLN A 69 21.79 -15.14 -7.99
N GLY A 70 21.34 -15.75 -9.08
CA GLY A 70 21.45 -17.18 -9.35
C GLY A 70 22.50 -17.42 -10.41
#